data_AF-A0A1C5FWP1-F1
#
_entry.id   AF-A0A1C5FWP1-F1
#
_cell.length_a   1.000
_cell.length_b   1.000
_cell.length_c   1.000
_cell.angle_alpha   90.00
_cell.angle_beta   90.00
_cell.angle_gamma   90.00
#
_symmetry.space_group_name_H-M   'P 1'
#
loop_
_entity.id
_entity.type
_entity.pdbx_description
1 polymer ?
#
loop_
_entity_poly.entity_id
_entity_poly.type
_entity_poly.pdbx_seq_one_letter_code
_entity_poly.pdbx_strand_id
1 'polypeptide(L)'
;MSILNEPQGAGTTASQEPEAPVRRKQPGNVVVKWLTTTDHKTIGTLYLVTSFAFFCIGGLMALLMRAELARPGTQIMSNEQFNQAFT
;
A
#
# COMPACT_ATOMS: atom_id res chain seq x y z
N MET A 1 53.90 27.23 51.32
CA MET A 1 53.04 26.09 50.98
C MET A 1 52.93 26.05 49.47
N SER A 2 53.83 25.29 48.84
CA SER A 2 53.87 25.02 47.41
C SER A 2 52.80 23.99 47.07
N ILE A 3 51.80 24.36 46.29
CA ILE A 3 51.32 23.48 45.22
C ILE A 3 50.81 24.33 44.04
N LEU A 4 51.53 24.15 42.94
CA LEU A 4 51.34 24.54 41.55
C LEU A 4 50.03 23.96 40.95
N ASN A 5 49.63 24.49 39.77
CA ASN A 5 48.95 23.78 38.67
C ASN A 5 47.57 23.13 38.94
N GLU A 6 46.58 23.09 38.06
CA GLU A 6 46.47 23.29 36.61
C GLU A 6 44.96 23.41 36.27
N PRO A 7 44.59 24.02 35.14
CA PRO A 7 43.24 23.94 34.60
C PRO A 7 43.02 22.54 33.98
N GLN A 8 42.18 21.72 34.59
CA GLN A 8 41.63 20.48 34.04
C GLN A 8 40.11 20.64 34.12
N GLY A 9 39.35 20.74 33.04
CA GLY A 9 39.53 20.05 31.77
C GLY A 9 38.27 19.20 31.57
N ALA A 10 37.60 19.43 30.44
CA ALA A 10 36.68 18.50 29.81
C ALA A 10 35.52 17.97 30.66
N GLY A 11 34.44 18.76 30.66
CA GLY A 11 33.10 18.28 30.92
C GLY A 11 32.12 19.06 30.08
N THR A 12 32.36 19.12 28.77
CA THR A 12 31.30 19.37 27.79
C THR A 12 30.17 18.40 28.14
N THR A 13 29.17 18.84 28.90
CA THR A 13 27.86 18.17 28.88
C THR A 13 27.29 18.51 27.52
N ALA A 14 27.85 17.82 26.52
CA ALA A 14 27.32 17.72 25.20
C ALA A 14 25.88 17.28 25.38
N SER A 15 24.98 18.12 24.90
CA SER A 15 23.88 17.67 24.06
C SER A 15 23.33 16.29 24.44
N GLN A 16 22.64 16.20 25.58
CA GLN A 16 21.52 15.26 25.64
C GLN A 16 20.30 15.98 25.08
N GLU A 17 20.31 16.20 23.77
CA GLU A 17 19.05 16.11 23.04
C GLU A 17 18.50 14.72 23.35
N PRO A 18 17.27 14.60 23.88
CA PRO A 18 16.66 13.30 24.05
C PRO A 18 16.56 12.70 22.66
N GLU A 19 17.42 11.73 22.37
CA GLU A 19 17.42 10.98 21.13
C GLU A 19 16.04 10.33 21.00
N ALA A 20 15.15 11.01 20.28
CA ALA A 20 13.79 10.54 20.07
C ALA A 20 13.90 9.15 19.42
N PRO A 21 13.26 8.12 19.99
CA PRO A 21 13.40 6.78 19.46
C PRO A 21 12.90 6.80 18.01
N VAL A 22 13.83 6.59 17.07
CA VAL A 22 13.53 6.51 15.64
C VAL A 22 12.67 5.27 15.44
N ARG A 23 11.34 5.45 15.56
CA ARG A 23 10.35 4.38 15.38
C ARG A 23 10.39 3.96 13.92
N ARG A 24 11.23 2.96 13.65
CA ARG A 24 11.37 2.33 12.34
C ARG A 24 9.99 1.86 11.90
N LYS A 25 9.42 2.52 10.88
CA LYS A 25 8.11 2.14 10.32
C LYS A 25 8.26 0.74 9.73
N GLN A 26 7.85 -0.27 10.46
CA GLN A 26 7.79 -1.63 9.94
C GLN A 26 6.71 -1.68 8.85
N PRO A 27 7.05 -2.10 7.62
CA PRO A 27 6.12 -2.06 6.49
C PRO A 27 4.89 -2.95 6.70
N GLY A 28 4.99 -4.00 7.53
CA GLY A 28 3.88 -4.88 7.88
C GLY A 28 2.74 -4.22 8.66
N ASN A 29 2.99 -3.10 9.36
CA ASN A 29 1.96 -2.40 10.12
C ASN A 29 0.91 -1.74 9.23
N VAL A 30 1.18 -1.51 7.94
CA VAL A 30 0.23 -0.80 7.07
C VAL A 30 -0.95 -1.69 6.70
N VAL A 31 -0.70 -2.95 6.33
CA VAL A 31 -1.77 -3.91 5.98
C VAL A 31 -2.62 -4.24 7.21
N VAL A 32 -2.00 -4.48 8.37
CA VAL A 32 -2.73 -4.73 9.63
C VAL A 32 -3.55 -3.50 10.02
N LYS A 33 -3.00 -2.28 9.89
CA LYS A 33 -3.72 -1.04 10.17
C LYS A 33 -4.90 -0.81 9.22
N TRP A 34 -4.79 -1.22 7.95
CA TRP A 34 -5.90 -1.15 7.00
C TRP A 34 -7.00 -2.17 7.32
N LEU A 35 -6.62 -3.39 7.70
CA LEU A 35 -7.55 -4.46 8.03
C LEU A 35 -8.30 -4.23 9.35
N THR A 36 -7.65 -3.60 10.33
CA THR A 36 -8.23 -3.30 11.66
C THR A 36 -8.74 -1.85 11.77
N THR A 37 -8.88 -1.12 10.66
CA THR A 37 -9.33 0.27 10.69
C THR A 37 -10.86 0.37 10.85
N THR A 38 -11.34 1.32 11.66
CA THR A 38 -12.79 1.61 11.84
C THR A 38 -13.19 2.96 11.22
N ASP A 39 -12.23 3.72 10.68
CA ASP A 39 -12.49 5.00 10.04
C ASP A 39 -13.21 4.83 8.70
N HIS A 40 -14.41 5.40 8.58
CA HIS A 40 -15.28 5.26 7.40
C HIS A 40 -14.68 5.90 6.14
N LYS A 41 -13.80 6.91 6.27
CA LYS A 41 -13.09 7.48 5.11
C LYS A 41 -12.07 6.51 4.55
N THR A 42 -11.31 5.86 5.43
CA THR A 42 -10.35 4.83 5.05
C THR A 42 -11.08 3.62 4.47
N ILE A 43 -12.12 3.12 5.13
CA ILE A 43 -12.96 2.02 4.63
C ILE A 43 -13.54 2.37 3.24
N GLY A 44 -14.13 3.56 3.10
CA GLY A 44 -14.66 4.01 1.81
C GLY A 44 -13.60 4.05 0.70
N THR A 45 -12.37 4.45 1.02
CA THR A 45 -11.25 4.42 0.06
C THR A 45 -10.89 2.99 -0.34
N LEU A 46 -10.86 2.04 0.59
CA LEU A 46 -10.63 0.62 0.27
C LEU A 46 -11.72 0.08 -0.66
N TYR A 47 -12.98 0.38 -0.41
CA TYR A 47 -14.10 -0.03 -1.28
C TYR A 47 -14.00 0.61 -2.67
N LEU A 48 -13.69 1.90 -2.76
CA LEU A 48 -13.54 2.59 -4.03
C LEU A 48 -12.40 1.97 -4.87
N VAL A 49 -11.25 1.72 -4.25
CA VAL A 49 -10.10 1.12 -4.94
C VAL A 49 -10.40 -0.31 -5.39
N THR A 50 -10.97 -1.14 -4.51
CA THR A 50 -11.29 -2.54 -4.85
C THR A 50 -12.37 -2.63 -5.91
N SER A 51 -13.49 -1.91 -5.75
CA SER A 51 -14.57 -1.87 -6.75
C SER A 51 -14.09 -1.35 -8.10
N PHE A 52 -13.26 -0.30 -8.13
CA PHE A 52 -12.69 0.21 -9.37
C PHE A 52 -11.76 -0.81 -10.05
N ALA A 53 -10.96 -1.54 -9.29
CA ALA A 53 -10.13 -2.62 -9.84
C ALA A 53 -10.97 -3.72 -10.48
N PHE A 54 -12.02 -4.20 -9.80
CA PHE A 54 -12.94 -5.19 -10.36
C PHE A 54 -13.75 -4.64 -11.54
N PHE A 55 -14.11 -3.35 -11.52
CA PHE A 55 -14.75 -2.67 -12.64
C PHE A 55 -13.85 -2.67 -13.88
N CYS A 56 -12.55 -2.42 -13.75
CA CYS A 56 -11.62 -2.50 -14.87
C CYS A 56 -11.50 -3.94 -15.41
N ILE A 57 -11.43 -4.94 -14.52
CA ILE A 57 -11.35 -6.36 -14.91
C ILE A 57 -12.62 -6.79 -15.66
N GLY A 58 -13.79 -6.57 -15.07
CA GLY A 58 -15.08 -6.89 -15.70
C GLY A 58 -15.34 -6.07 -16.97
N GLY A 59 -14.93 -4.81 -16.98
CA GLY A 59 -15.03 -3.93 -18.16
C GLY A 59 -14.17 -4.41 -19.32
N LEU A 60 -12.94 -4.87 -19.05
CA LEU A 60 -12.08 -5.47 -20.07
C LEU A 60 -12.69 -6.78 -20.60
N MET A 61 -13.21 -7.62 -19.71
CA MET A 61 -13.87 -8.86 -20.06
C MET A 61 -15.11 -8.62 -20.94
N ALA A 62 -15.92 -7.62 -20.60
CA ALA A 62 -17.06 -7.18 -21.40
C ALA A 62 -16.64 -6.65 -22.79
N LEU A 63 -15.51 -5.94 -22.87
CA LEU A 63 -14.97 -5.47 -24.14
C LEU A 63 -14.54 -6.63 -25.04
N LEU A 64 -13.90 -7.66 -24.48
CA LEU A 64 -13.52 -8.88 -25.20
C LEU A 64 -14.75 -9.62 -25.74
N MET A 65 -15.80 -9.76 -24.93
CA MET A 65 -17.06 -10.37 -25.37
C MET A 65 -17.71 -9.57 -26.50
N ARG A 66 -17.69 -8.24 -26.42
CA ARG A 66 -18.15 -7.33 -27.49
C ARG A 66 -17.31 -7.46 -28.76
N ALA A 67 -16.02 -7.70 -28.64
CA ALA A 67 -15.12 -7.89 -29.78
C ALA A 67 -15.42 -9.19 -30.55
N GLU A 68 -15.76 -10.29 -29.86
CA GLU A 68 -16.17 -11.55 -30.51
C GLU A 68 -17.45 -11.39 -31.35
N LEU A 69 -18.38 -10.53 -30.94
CA LEU A 69 -19.62 -10.28 -31.70
C LEU A 69 -19.42 -9.31 -32.89
N ALA A 70 -18.29 -8.59 -32.97
CA ALA A 70 -18.06 -7.59 -34.01
C ALA A 70 -17.81 -8.20 -35.40
N ARG A 71 -17.35 -9.46 -35.46
CA ARG A 71 -17.24 -10.24 -36.70
C ARG A 71 -17.71 -11.67 -36.44
N PRO A 72 -18.63 -12.22 -37.24
CA PRO A 72 -19.12 -13.59 -37.04
C PRO A 72 -18.00 -14.62 -37.30
N GLY A 73 -17.58 -15.34 -36.25
CA GLY A 73 -16.55 -16.38 -36.25
C GLY A 73 -15.84 -16.44 -34.91
N THR A 74 -15.39 -17.62 -34.46
CA THR A 74 -14.59 -17.75 -33.22
C THR A 74 -13.18 -17.22 -33.48
N GLN A 75 -12.82 -16.08 -32.87
CA GLN A 75 -11.55 -15.41 -33.18
C GLN A 75 -10.65 -15.25 -31.94
N ILE A 76 -11.22 -15.06 -30.74
CA ILE A 76 -10.45 -14.83 -29.51
C ILE A 76 -10.83 -15.84 -28.40
N MET A 77 -12.08 -16.29 -28.33
CA MET A 77 -12.60 -17.07 -27.19
C MET A 77 -13.33 -18.35 -27.66
N SER A 78 -13.05 -19.51 -27.04
CA SER A 78 -13.83 -20.73 -27.32
C SER A 78 -15.25 -20.60 -26.74
N ASN A 79 -16.21 -21.37 -27.28
CA ASN A 79 -17.61 -21.35 -26.78
C ASN A 79 -17.70 -21.61 -25.26
N GLU A 80 -16.82 -22.46 -24.72
CA GLU A 80 -16.79 -22.77 -23.30
C GLU A 80 -16.28 -21.60 -22.45
N GLN A 81 -15.21 -20.93 -22.90
CA GLN A 81 -14.66 -19.77 -22.20
C GLN A 81 -15.60 -18.55 -22.28
N PHE A 82 -16.36 -18.40 -23.38
CA PHE A 82 -17.41 -17.39 -23.49
C PHE A 82 -18.52 -17.64 -22.45
N ASN A 83 -18.98 -18.88 -22.31
CA ASN A 83 -20.00 -19.24 -21.32
C ASN A 83 -19.51 -19.02 -19.87
N GLN A 84 -18.25 -19.35 -19.58
CA GLN A 84 -17.65 -19.06 -18.27
C GLN A 84 -17.52 -17.56 -18.03
N ALA A 85 -17.31 -16.77 -19.08
CA ALA A 85 -17.20 -15.33 -18.94
C ALA A 85 -18.52 -14.63 -18.58
N PHE A 86 -19.67 -15.29 -18.79
CA PHE A 86 -20.97 -14.80 -18.34
C PHE A 86 -21.33 -15.19 -16.90
N THR A 87 -20.59 -16.12 -16.28
CA THR A 87 -20.88 -16.63 -14.93
C THR A 87 -20.15 -15.82 -13.88
#